data_AF-A0A131YBE9-F1
#
_entry.id   AF-A0A131YBE9-F1
#
_cell.length_a   1.000
_cell.length_b   1.000
_cell.length_c   1.000
_cell.angle_alpha   90.00
_cell.angle_beta   90.00
_cell.angle_gamma   90.00
#
_symmetry.space_group_name_H-M   'P 1'
#
loop_
_entity.id
_entity.type
_entity.pdbx_description
1 polymer ?
#
loop_
_entity_poly.entity_id
_entity_poly.type
_entity_poly.pdbx_seq_one_letter_code
_entity_poly.pdbx_strand_id
1 'polypeptide(L)'
;MAGADASALLVALLLSIFKGSFQVGEWIEDMQPNRFENRVLARFAYARERHQRGAQLRFFVTQARGKFEGGKVVSLGFIVYQGDAMLEKCLATIFASLHGTPQRRLVITKFWCRQSF
;
A
#
# COMPACT_ATOMS: atom_id res chain seq x y z
N MET A 1 29.24 -18.08 -32.94
CA MET A 1 28.19 -17.91 -31.91
C MET A 1 28.72 -16.98 -30.82
N ALA A 2 28.76 -15.68 -31.09
CA ALA A 2 29.22 -14.66 -30.13
C ALA A 2 28.24 -13.47 -30.03
N GLY A 3 27.45 -13.22 -31.08
CA GLY A 3 26.40 -12.19 -31.08
C GLY A 3 25.16 -12.56 -30.25
N ALA A 4 24.84 -13.86 -30.12
CA ALA A 4 23.68 -14.32 -29.36
C ALA A 4 23.85 -14.12 -27.84
N ASP A 5 25.07 -14.33 -27.32
CA ASP A 5 25.39 -14.14 -25.90
C ASP A 5 25.42 -12.66 -25.50
N ALA A 6 25.87 -11.78 -26.40
CA ALA A 6 25.88 -10.34 -26.17
C ALA A 6 24.45 -9.77 -26.01
N SER A 7 23.50 -10.24 -26.81
CA SER A 7 22.09 -9.87 -26.69
C SER A 7 21.44 -10.39 -25.40
N ALA A 8 21.80 -11.58 -24.93
CA ALA A 8 21.29 -12.12 -23.68
C ALA A 8 21.81 -11.32 -22.47
N LEU A 9 23.08 -10.93 -22.50
CA LEU A 9 23.68 -10.06 -21.47
C LEU A 9 23.04 -8.67 -21.46
N LEU A 10 22.76 -8.08 -22.62
CA LEU A 10 22.06 -6.78 -22.71
C LEU A 10 20.65 -6.86 -22.10
N VAL A 11 19.89 -7.92 -22.40
CA VAL A 11 18.54 -8.12 -21.86
C VAL A 11 18.60 -8.40 -20.35
N ALA A 12 19.57 -9.19 -19.88
CA ALA A 12 19.78 -9.42 -18.45
C ALA A 12 20.17 -8.12 -17.72
N LEU A 13 21.00 -7.27 -18.33
CA LEU A 13 21.39 -5.96 -17.79
C LEU A 13 20.19 -5.02 -17.70
N LEU A 14 19.38 -4.94 -18.76
CA LEU A 14 18.14 -4.17 -18.77
C LEU A 14 17.18 -4.65 -17.67
N LEU A 15 16.96 -5.96 -17.56
CA LEU A 15 16.12 -6.54 -16.50
C LEU A 15 16.69 -6.32 -15.09
N SER A 16 18.00 -6.17 -14.94
CA SER A 16 18.63 -5.88 -13.64
C SER A 16 18.39 -4.44 -13.18
N ILE A 17 18.28 -3.50 -14.12
CA ILE A 17 17.96 -2.08 -13.84
C ILE A 17 16.50 -1.94 -13.38
N PHE A 18 15.57 -2.73 -13.92
CA PHE A 18 14.14 -2.67 -13.55
C PHE A 18 13.77 -3.39 -12.24
N LYS A 19 14.72 -4.02 -11.54
CA LYS A 19 14.48 -4.66 -10.23
C LYS A 19 14.51 -3.68 -9.05
N GLY A 20 14.87 -2.42 -9.27
CA GLY A 20 14.76 -1.36 -8.27
C GLY A 20 13.50 -0.53 -8.51
N SER A 21 12.48 -0.68 -7.66
CA SER A 21 11.30 0.20 -7.51
C SER A 21 10.73 0.82 -8.80
N PHE A 22 9.59 0.33 -9.29
CA PHE A 22 8.86 0.97 -10.38
C PHE A 22 8.29 2.32 -9.91
N GLN A 23 9.01 3.40 -10.22
CA GLN A 23 8.65 4.76 -9.82
C GLN A 23 7.72 5.37 -10.88
N VAL A 24 6.40 5.29 -10.65
CA VAL A 24 5.40 5.99 -11.49
C VAL A 24 4.94 7.24 -10.76
N GLY A 25 5.33 8.41 -11.24
CA GLY A 25 4.85 9.70 -10.71
C GLY A 25 5.20 9.93 -9.23
N GLU A 26 6.48 9.75 -8.88
CA GLU A 26 7.03 9.91 -7.52
C GLU A 26 6.54 8.89 -6.47
N TRP A 27 5.68 7.95 -6.86
CA TRP A 27 5.26 6.85 -5.98
C TRP A 27 6.30 5.74 -5.97
N ILE A 28 6.62 5.26 -4.77
CA ILE A 28 7.45 4.09 -4.52
C ILE A 28 6.52 2.97 -4.06
N GLU A 29 6.41 1.93 -4.89
CA GLU A 29 5.68 0.71 -4.55
C GLU A 29 6.40 -0.06 -3.43
N ASP A 30 5.63 -0.59 -2.50
CA ASP A 30 6.11 -1.41 -1.42
C ASP A 30 6.10 -2.88 -1.83
N MET A 31 7.29 -3.49 -1.88
CA MET A 31 7.45 -4.89 -2.28
C MET A 31 6.89 -5.88 -1.26
N GLN A 32 6.58 -5.43 -0.04
CA GLN A 32 5.94 -6.24 1.01
C GLN A 32 4.70 -5.52 1.55
N PRO A 33 3.63 -5.39 0.73
CA PRO A 33 2.50 -4.54 1.05
C PRO A 33 1.78 -4.98 2.33
N ASN A 34 1.79 -6.27 2.65
CA ASN A 34 1.15 -6.81 3.84
C ASN A 34 1.99 -6.75 5.12
N ARG A 35 3.03 -5.90 5.23
CA ARG A 35 3.80 -5.73 6.48
C ARG A 35 2.96 -5.12 7.62
N PHE A 36 3.48 -5.22 8.85
CA PHE A 36 2.76 -4.82 10.06
C PHE A 36 2.26 -3.37 10.02
N GLU A 37 3.11 -2.43 9.60
CA GLU A 37 2.81 -1.00 9.57
C GLU A 37 1.63 -0.69 8.64
N ASN A 38 1.61 -1.30 7.46
CA ASN A 38 0.54 -1.09 6.49
C ASN A 38 -0.78 -1.69 6.97
N ARG A 39 -0.75 -2.84 7.65
CA ARG A 39 -1.95 -3.43 8.28
C ARG A 39 -2.51 -2.55 9.39
N VAL A 40 -1.64 -1.94 10.19
CA VAL A 40 -2.04 -0.97 11.23
C VAL A 40 -2.69 0.26 10.59
N LEU A 41 -2.12 0.79 9.52
CA LEU A 41 -2.69 1.92 8.77
C LEU A 41 -4.03 1.58 8.11
N ALA A 42 -4.16 0.39 7.51
CA ALA A 42 -5.42 -0.09 6.95
C ALA A 42 -6.51 -0.22 8.02
N ARG A 43 -6.17 -0.80 9.18
CA ARG A 43 -7.07 -0.91 10.33
C ARG A 43 -7.50 0.47 10.83
N PHE A 44 -6.56 1.40 10.97
CA PHE A 44 -6.85 2.78 11.38
C PHE A 44 -7.82 3.45 10.41
N ALA A 45 -7.56 3.36 9.10
CA ALA A 45 -8.40 3.97 8.09
C ALA A 45 -9.82 3.40 8.11
N TYR A 46 -9.94 2.07 8.17
CA TYR A 46 -11.24 1.40 8.21
C TYR A 46 -12.03 1.73 9.48
N ALA A 47 -11.40 1.67 10.65
CA ALA A 47 -12.05 1.95 11.93
C ALA A 47 -12.56 3.40 12.02
N ARG A 48 -11.80 4.35 11.45
CA ARG A 48 -12.16 5.77 11.42
C ARG A 48 -13.33 6.07 10.50
N GLU A 49 -13.35 5.51 9.29
CA GLU A 49 -14.37 5.83 8.29
C GLU A 49 -15.66 5.02 8.48
N ARG A 50 -15.55 3.73 8.81
CA ARG A 50 -16.72 2.86 9.00
C ARG A 50 -17.34 2.93 10.40
N HIS A 51 -16.74 3.67 11.33
CA HIS A 51 -17.19 3.78 12.72
C HIS A 51 -17.34 2.42 13.43
N GLN A 52 -16.71 1.36 12.90
CA GLN A 52 -16.80 0.02 13.47
C GLN A 52 -15.81 -0.13 14.61
N ARG A 53 -16.34 -0.29 15.84
CA ARG A 53 -15.59 -0.70 17.02
C ARG A 53 -16.06 -2.09 17.45
N GLY A 54 -15.13 -3.00 17.74
CA GLY A 54 -15.42 -4.27 18.42
C GLY A 54 -15.54 -5.52 17.54
N ALA A 55 -15.59 -5.41 16.21
CA ALA A 55 -15.55 -6.59 15.34
C ALA A 55 -14.11 -7.13 15.20
N GLN A 56 -13.92 -8.45 15.32
CA GLN A 56 -12.63 -9.10 15.10
C GLN A 56 -12.32 -9.19 13.60
N LEU A 57 -11.92 -8.05 13.04
CA LEU A 57 -11.60 -7.91 11.61
C LEU A 57 -10.12 -8.19 11.35
N ARG A 58 -9.87 -8.93 10.28
CA ARG A 58 -8.53 -9.19 9.76
C ARG A 58 -8.30 -8.39 8.48
N PHE A 59 -7.15 -7.73 8.41
CA PHE A 59 -6.79 -6.83 7.31
C PHE A 59 -5.64 -7.43 6.53
N PHE A 60 -5.84 -7.61 5.23
CA PHE A 60 -4.82 -8.10 4.30
C PHE A 60 -4.52 -7.04 3.27
N VAL A 61 -3.33 -6.45 3.32
CA VAL A 61 -2.95 -5.38 2.40
C VAL A 61 -2.34 -6.00 1.15
N THR A 62 -3.00 -5.82 0.02
CA THR A 62 -2.59 -6.39 -1.27
C THR A 62 -1.67 -5.46 -2.03
N GLN A 63 -1.79 -4.15 -1.82
CA GLN A 63 -1.01 -3.11 -2.49
C GLN A 63 -0.68 -1.99 -1.51
N ALA A 64 0.52 -1.47 -1.59
CA ALA A 64 0.92 -0.31 -0.81
C ALA A 64 1.96 0.48 -1.59
N ARG A 65 1.81 1.80 -1.61
CA ARG A 65 2.75 2.72 -2.24
C ARG A 65 2.86 4.00 -1.44
N GLY A 66 4.02 4.62 -1.46
CA GLY A 66 4.27 5.84 -0.72
C GLY A 66 4.98 6.90 -1.55
N LYS A 67 4.77 8.17 -1.19
CA LYS A 67 5.56 9.30 -1.67
C LYS A 67 5.77 10.31 -0.56
N PHE A 68 6.74 11.21 -0.73
CA PHE A 68 7.01 12.31 0.19
C PHE A 68 6.63 13.64 -0.45
N GLU A 69 5.70 14.36 0.18
CA GLU A 69 5.19 15.66 -0.28
C GLU A 69 4.83 16.51 0.95
N GLY A 70 5.82 17.21 1.53
CA GLY A 70 5.67 17.92 2.82
C GLY A 70 5.37 17.02 4.04
N GLY A 71 5.33 15.70 3.81
CA GLY A 71 4.93 14.65 4.73
C GLY A 71 4.90 13.32 3.98
N LYS A 72 4.65 12.21 4.67
CA LYS A 72 4.57 10.89 4.03
C LYS A 72 3.14 10.61 3.59
N VAL A 73 2.90 10.51 2.29
CA VAL A 73 1.63 10.04 1.73
C VAL A 73 1.74 8.54 1.52
N VAL A 74 0.77 7.77 2.01
CA VAL A 74 0.69 6.31 1.82
C VAL A 74 -0.66 5.98 1.21
N SER A 75 -0.65 5.25 0.09
CA SER A 75 -1.84 4.70 -0.54
C SER A 75 -1.83 3.18 -0.38
N LEU A 76 -2.94 2.63 0.09
CA LEU A 76 -3.12 1.21 0.43
C LEU A 76 -4.32 0.65 -0.33
N GLY A 77 -4.15 -0.53 -0.90
CA GLY A 77 -5.23 -1.43 -1.28
C GLY A 77 -5.25 -2.61 -0.32
N PHE A 78 -6.39 -2.89 0.28
CA PHE A 78 -6.52 -3.93 1.30
C PHE A 78 -7.90 -4.59 1.31
N ILE A 79 -7.93 -5.80 1.84
CA ILE A 79 -9.12 -6.63 1.99
C ILE A 79 -9.44 -6.76 3.47
N VAL A 80 -10.72 -6.62 3.80
CA VAL A 80 -11.25 -6.79 5.15
C VAL A 80 -11.95 -8.14 5.23
N TYR A 81 -11.56 -8.95 6.21
CA TYR A 81 -12.15 -10.25 6.49
C TYR A 81 -12.84 -10.26 7.85
N GLN A 82 -13.93 -11.00 7.94
CA GLN A 82 -14.57 -11.39 9.19
C GLN A 82 -14.56 -12.92 9.27
N GLY A 83 -13.73 -13.48 10.15
CA GLY A 83 -13.36 -14.90 10.08
C GLY A 83 -12.68 -15.21 8.74
N ASP A 84 -13.24 -16.16 8.01
CA ASP A 84 -12.78 -16.58 6.67
C ASP A 84 -13.55 -15.89 5.53
N ALA A 85 -14.63 -15.19 5.83
CA ALA A 85 -15.42 -14.48 4.83
C ALA A 85 -14.74 -13.15 4.45
N MET A 86 -14.56 -12.94 3.15
CA MET A 86 -14.16 -11.64 2.60
C MET A 86 -15.35 -10.69 2.67
N LEU A 87 -15.23 -9.62 3.46
CA LEU A 87 -16.29 -8.63 3.63
C LEU A 87 -16.22 -7.60 2.49
N GLU A 88 -15.08 -6.92 2.37
CA GLU A 88 -14.92 -5.77 1.49
C GLU A 88 -13.49 -5.63 0.97
N LYS A 89 -13.35 -5.04 -0.21
CA LYS A 89 -12.08 -4.56 -0.75
C LYS A 89 -12.05 -3.04 -0.65
N CYS A 90 -10.99 -2.49 -0.10
CA CYS A 90 -10.88 -1.08 0.20
C CYS A 90 -9.59 -0.46 -0.36
N LEU A 91 -9.68 0.82 -0.65
CA LEU A 91 -8.58 1.71 -1.01
C LEU A 91 -8.56 2.86 0.00
N ALA A 92 -7.38 3.16 0.55
CA ALA A 92 -7.20 4.30 1.44
C ALA A 92 -5.94 5.08 1.07
N THR A 93 -6.01 6.40 1.14
CA THR A 93 -4.84 7.28 1.08
C THR A 93 -4.73 8.05 2.37
N ILE A 94 -3.58 7.93 3.02
CA ILE A 94 -3.30 8.48 4.35
C ILE A 94 -2.12 9.44 4.22
N PHE A 95 -2.31 10.67 4.67
CA PHE A 95 -1.23 11.64 4.82
C PHE A 95 -0.73 11.63 6.26
N ALA A 96 0.57 11.41 6.42
CA ALA A 96 1.28 11.50 7.68
C ALA A 96 2.12 12.78 7.71
N SER A 97 1.66 13.79 8.43
CA SER A 97 2.39 15.05 8.61
C SER A 97 3.69 14.82 9.42
N LEU A 98 4.77 15.48 9.00
CA LEU A 98 6.05 15.52 9.72
C LEU A 98 5.98 16.38 10.99
N HIS A 99 5.00 17.27 11.12
CA HIS A 99 4.86 18.23 12.22
C HIS A 99 3.50 18.06 12.93
N GLY A 100 3.50 18.00 14.27
CA GLY A 100 2.30 17.85 15.13
C GLY A 100 2.42 16.75 16.21
N THR A 101 1.38 16.52 17.03
CA THR A 101 1.33 15.40 18.00
C THR A 101 0.91 14.07 17.35
N PRO A 102 1.33 12.89 17.86
CA PRO A 102 1.22 11.59 17.16
C PRO A 102 -0.18 11.23 16.63
N GLN A 103 -1.25 11.53 17.39
CA GLN A 103 -2.63 11.24 16.98
C GLN A 103 -3.20 12.23 15.95
N ARG A 104 -2.65 13.45 15.84
CA ARG A 104 -3.08 14.46 14.86
C ARG A 104 -2.29 14.40 13.54
N ARG A 105 -1.31 13.49 13.43
CA ARG A 105 -0.45 13.38 12.24
C ARG A 105 -1.08 12.60 11.09
N LEU A 106 -2.08 11.75 11.33
CA LEU A 106 -2.67 10.89 10.31
C LEU A 106 -4.02 11.42 9.82
N VAL A 107 -4.06 11.86 8.57
CA VAL A 107 -5.26 12.34 7.88
C VAL A 107 -5.61 11.39 6.76
N ILE A 108 -6.84 10.88 6.75
CA ILE A 108 -7.36 10.08 5.64
C ILE A 108 -7.84 11.07 4.58
N THR A 109 -7.22 11.04 3.41
CA THR A 109 -7.54 11.96 2.31
C THR A 109 -8.44 11.32 1.27
N LYS A 110 -8.38 9.99 1.15
CA LYS A 110 -9.27 9.20 0.30
C LYS A 110 -9.59 7.90 0.99
N PHE A 111 -10.84 7.49 0.93
CA PHE A 111 -11.27 6.18 1.40
C PHE A 111 -12.43 5.70 0.53
N TRP A 112 -12.33 4.46 0.07
CA TRP A 112 -13.39 3.83 -0.71
C TRP A 112 -13.37 2.34 -0.48
N CYS A 113 -14.54 1.72 -0.41
CA CYS A 113 -14.66 0.27 -0.29
C CYS A 113 -15.76 -0.23 -1.22
N ARG A 114 -15.58 -1.45 -1.70
CA ARG A 114 -16.56 -2.21 -2.46
C ARG A 114 -16.83 -3.52 -1.74
N GLN A 115 -18.10 -3.82 -1.53
CA GLN A 115 -18.54 -5.12 -1.03
C GLN A 115 -18.17 -6.20 -2.04
N SER A 116 -17.61 -7.30 -1.55
CA SER A 116 -17.42 -8.50 -2.35
C SER A 116 -18.66 -9.36 -2.12
N PHE A 117 -19.47 -9.51 -3.16
CA PHE A 117 -20.60 -10.44 -3.20
C PHE A 117 -20.09 -11.85 -3.54
#